data_AF-A0A7V5FNC5-F1
#
_entry.id   AF-A0A7V5FNC5-F1
#
_cell.length_a   1.000
_cell.length_b   1.000
_cell.length_c   1.000
_cell.angle_alpha   90.00
_cell.angle_beta   90.00
_cell.angle_gamma   90.00
#
_symmetry.space_group_name_H-M   'P 1'
#
loop_
_entity.id
_entity.type
_entity.pdbx_description
1 polymer ?
#
loop_
_entity_poly.entity_id
_entity_poly.type
_entity_poly.pdbx_seq_one_letter_code
_entity_poly.pdbx_strand_id
1 'polypeptide(L)'
;EYPVTTAEGLEVVPLKVVKACLPDPKTLAPNYTGKTCIGCLIKGKKAGVKKEIFIYNVCDHKECYNEVESQAISYTAGVPPVAAAMLIANGAWDVKTMVNVEELDPDPFIELLGKMGLPTEVLQTKTSAQRVNVDQPPVASSGSLRKRPLRKGKNQPLWGNKPFA
;
A
#
# COMPACT_ATOMS: atom_id res chain seq x y z
N GLU A 1 -17.29 -28.49 -1.48
CA GLU A 1 -18.58 -27.96 -1.96
C GLU A 1 -19.50 -29.12 -2.28
N TYR A 2 -20.77 -29.02 -1.94
CA TYR A 2 -21.72 -30.12 -2.10
C TYR A 2 -22.51 -29.97 -3.41
N PRO A 3 -22.68 -31.04 -4.18
CA PRO A 3 -23.56 -31.04 -5.33
C PRO A 3 -25.02 -30.89 -4.91
N VAL A 4 -25.81 -30.26 -5.77
CA VAL A 4 -27.28 -30.16 -5.65
C VAL A 4 -27.91 -30.62 -6.94
N THR A 5 -29.04 -31.31 -6.82
CA THR A 5 -29.82 -31.77 -7.98
C THR A 5 -30.83 -30.69 -8.38
N THR A 6 -30.82 -30.27 -9.64
CA THR A 6 -31.81 -29.33 -10.18
C THR A 6 -33.19 -29.99 -10.28
N ALA A 7 -34.24 -29.19 -10.49
CA ALA A 7 -35.60 -29.70 -10.72
C ALA A 7 -35.71 -30.63 -11.95
N GLU A 8 -34.73 -30.60 -12.85
CA GLU A 8 -34.62 -31.41 -14.06
C GLU A 8 -33.82 -32.71 -13.84
N GLY A 9 -33.35 -32.97 -12.62
CA GLY A 9 -32.57 -34.17 -12.28
C GLY A 9 -31.07 -34.06 -12.54
N LEU A 10 -30.55 -32.88 -12.88
CA LEU A 10 -29.12 -32.67 -13.15
C LEU A 10 -28.35 -32.38 -11.86
N GLU A 11 -27.23 -33.06 -11.65
CA GLU A 11 -26.34 -32.78 -10.53
C GLU A 11 -25.38 -31.63 -10.88
N VAL A 12 -25.43 -30.54 -10.11
CA VAL A 12 -24.61 -29.34 -10.34
C VAL A 12 -23.89 -28.92 -9.07
N VAL A 13 -22.74 -28.28 -9.23
CA VAL A 13 -22.04 -27.57 -8.14
C VAL A 13 -22.36 -26.08 -8.29
N PRO A 14 -23.14 -25.46 -7.38
CA PRO A 14 -23.63 -24.10 -7.55
C PRO A 14 -22.55 -23.07 -7.87
N LEU A 15 -21.39 -23.15 -7.22
CA LEU A 15 -20.30 -22.21 -7.48
C LEU A 15 -19.75 -22.31 -8.92
N LYS A 16 -19.71 -23.53 -9.49
CA LYS A 16 -19.27 -23.73 -10.87
C LYS A 16 -20.26 -23.12 -11.86
N VAL A 17 -21.55 -23.18 -11.56
CA VAL A 17 -22.60 -22.54 -12.37
C VAL A 17 -22.44 -21.03 -12.34
N VAL A 18 -22.29 -20.44 -11.14
CA VAL A 18 -22.06 -18.99 -10.99
C VAL A 18 -20.79 -18.56 -11.75
N LYS A 19 -19.70 -19.31 -11.61
CA LYS A 19 -18.44 -19.02 -12.33
C LYS A 19 -18.62 -19.07 -13.86
N ALA A 20 -19.46 -19.97 -14.37
CA ALA A 20 -19.75 -20.07 -15.80
C ALA A 20 -20.66 -18.93 -16.31
N CYS A 21 -21.54 -18.39 -15.46
CA CYS A 21 -22.40 -17.26 -15.82
C CYS A 21 -21.68 -15.90 -15.75
N LEU A 22 -20.60 -15.80 -14.98
CA LEU A 22 -19.82 -14.57 -14.85
C LEU A 22 -18.79 -14.44 -16.00
N PRO A 23 -18.48 -13.22 -16.45
CA PRO A 23 -17.45 -13.00 -17.46
C PRO A 23 -16.07 -13.44 -16.94
N ASP A 24 -15.19 -13.90 -17.84
CA ASP A 24 -13.84 -14.32 -17.47
C ASP A 24 -13.07 -13.13 -16.85
N PRO A 25 -12.56 -13.26 -15.61
CA PRO A 25 -11.73 -12.25 -14.94
C PRO A 25 -10.60 -11.67 -15.79
N LYS A 26 -10.01 -12.47 -16.69
CA LYS A 26 -8.91 -12.01 -17.56
C LYS A 26 -9.40 -11.06 -18.65
N THR A 27 -10.59 -11.29 -19.17
CA THR A 27 -11.20 -10.48 -20.24
C THR A 27 -11.71 -9.13 -19.74
N LEU A 28 -11.80 -8.93 -18.42
CA LEU A 28 -12.22 -7.68 -17.80
C LEU A 28 -11.11 -6.61 -17.78
N ALA A 29 -9.83 -7.01 -17.81
CA ALA A 29 -8.71 -6.09 -17.64
C ALA A 29 -8.64 -4.91 -18.65
N PRO A 30 -8.87 -5.12 -19.97
CA PRO A 30 -8.70 -4.04 -20.95
C PRO A 30 -9.71 -2.89 -20.82
N ASN A 31 -10.91 -3.18 -20.31
CA ASN A 31 -11.98 -2.20 -20.12
C ASN A 31 -12.13 -1.77 -18.65
N TYR A 32 -11.21 -2.19 -17.77
CA TYR A 32 -11.31 -1.94 -16.34
C TYR A 32 -10.82 -0.52 -16.02
N THR A 33 -11.76 0.36 -15.67
CA THR A 33 -11.46 1.74 -15.27
C THR A 33 -11.61 1.89 -13.77
N GLY A 34 -10.77 2.73 -13.16
CA GLY A 34 -10.83 3.04 -11.74
C GLY A 34 -9.45 3.04 -11.11
N LYS A 35 -9.40 3.34 -9.81
CA LYS A 35 -8.18 3.34 -9.02
C LYS A 35 -8.36 2.46 -7.79
N THR A 36 -7.31 1.72 -7.44
CA THR A 36 -7.24 1.07 -6.14
C THR A 36 -6.66 2.06 -5.13
N CYS A 37 -7.22 2.13 -3.94
CA CYS A 37 -6.63 2.85 -2.81
C CYS A 37 -6.50 1.87 -1.64
N ILE A 38 -5.27 1.53 -1.28
CA ILE A 38 -4.99 0.58 -0.20
C ILE A 38 -4.10 1.30 0.81
N GLY A 39 -4.49 1.28 2.08
CA GLY A 39 -3.74 1.97 3.11
C GLY A 39 -4.19 1.65 4.52
N CYS A 40 -3.41 2.12 5.48
CA CYS A 40 -3.64 1.95 6.91
C CYS A 40 -3.94 3.29 7.56
N LEU A 41 -5.10 3.41 8.20
CA LEU A 41 -5.45 4.54 9.07
C LEU A 41 -4.99 4.24 10.49
N ILE A 42 -3.91 4.89 10.91
CA ILE A 42 -3.21 4.65 12.16
C ILE A 42 -3.55 5.77 13.14
N LYS A 43 -4.10 5.40 14.30
CA LYS A 43 -4.36 6.32 15.42
C LYS A 43 -3.47 5.96 16.60
N GLY A 44 -2.78 6.95 17.15
CA GLY A 44 -1.85 6.71 18.25
C GLY A 44 -1.47 7.98 18.98
N LYS A 45 -0.38 7.90 19.76
CA LYS A 45 0.21 9.04 20.45
C LYS A 45 1.68 9.15 20.09
N LYS A 46 2.17 10.36 19.83
CA LYS A 46 3.59 10.65 19.66
C LYS A 46 3.96 11.80 20.60
N ALA A 47 4.94 11.58 21.48
CA ALA A 47 5.31 12.53 22.54
C ALA A 47 4.10 12.99 23.39
N GLY A 48 3.23 12.05 23.78
CA GLY A 48 2.03 12.32 24.58
C GLY A 48 0.84 12.92 23.83
N VAL A 49 1.03 13.43 22.61
CA VAL A 49 -0.03 14.06 21.81
C VAL A 49 -0.69 13.04 20.89
N LYS A 50 -2.04 13.00 20.87
CA LYS A 50 -2.81 12.16 19.93
C LYS A 50 -2.49 12.55 18.49
N LYS A 51 -2.26 11.57 17.63
CA LYS A 51 -2.04 11.74 16.20
C LYS A 51 -2.81 10.70 15.41
N GLU A 52 -3.18 11.09 14.20
CA GLU A 52 -3.80 10.22 13.21
C GLU A 52 -3.04 10.40 11.89
N ILE A 53 -2.67 9.27 11.28
CA ILE A 53 -1.90 9.22 10.05
C ILE A 53 -2.57 8.19 9.14
N PHE A 54 -2.75 8.53 7.87
CA PHE A 54 -3.17 7.59 6.84
C PHE A 54 -2.02 7.38 5.87
N ILE A 55 -1.51 6.16 5.80
CA ILE A 55 -0.44 5.74 4.88
C ILE A 55 -1.08 4.90 3.80
N TYR A 56 -0.94 5.28 2.53
CA TYR A 56 -1.67 4.64 1.44
C TYR A 56 -0.92 4.66 0.12
N ASN A 57 -1.33 3.77 -0.78
CA ASN A 57 -0.93 3.73 -2.18
C ASN A 57 -2.16 3.81 -3.09
N VAL A 58 -1.99 4.43 -4.25
CA VAL A 58 -2.98 4.49 -5.32
C VAL A 58 -2.37 3.88 -6.60
N CYS A 59 -2.98 2.85 -7.19
CA CYS A 59 -2.65 2.28 -8.53
C CYS A 59 -3.84 2.56 -9.44
N ASP A 60 -3.59 3.03 -10.65
CA ASP A 60 -4.61 3.18 -11.68
C ASP A 60 -4.66 1.93 -12.56
N HIS A 61 -5.82 1.31 -12.70
CA HIS A 61 -5.94 0.05 -13.46
C HIS A 61 -5.43 0.18 -14.91
N LYS A 62 -5.57 1.34 -15.53
CA LYS A 62 -5.13 1.57 -16.91
C LYS A 62 -3.61 1.67 -17.00
N GLU A 63 -2.97 2.36 -16.05
CA GLU A 63 -1.51 2.45 -15.99
C GLU A 63 -0.90 1.06 -15.75
N CYS A 64 -1.44 0.33 -14.77
CA CYS A 64 -0.96 -0.99 -14.40
C CYS A 64 -1.20 -2.00 -15.58
N TYR A 65 -2.28 -1.86 -16.38
CA TYR A 65 -2.50 -2.66 -17.60
C TYR A 65 -1.55 -2.29 -18.76
N ASN A 66 -1.23 -1.02 -18.96
CA ASN A 66 -0.30 -0.62 -20.02
C ASN A 66 1.14 -1.07 -19.76
N GLU A 67 1.52 -1.23 -18.48
CA GLU A 67 2.87 -1.65 -18.10
C GLU A 67 3.05 -3.17 -18.16
N VAL A 68 2.11 -3.93 -17.56
CA VAL A 68 2.26 -5.38 -17.36
C VAL A 68 1.09 -6.21 -17.85
N GLU A 69 0.18 -5.63 -18.65
CA GLU A 69 -1.03 -6.28 -19.20
C GLU A 69 -1.92 -6.91 -18.11
N SER A 70 -1.91 -6.31 -16.91
CA SER A 70 -2.62 -6.83 -15.73
C SER A 70 -3.34 -5.74 -14.95
N GLN A 71 -4.30 -6.15 -14.11
CA GLN A 71 -5.10 -5.24 -13.30
C GLN A 71 -4.31 -4.75 -12.08
N ALA A 72 -4.67 -3.58 -11.55
CA ALA A 72 -4.06 -3.01 -10.34
C ALA A 72 -4.06 -3.96 -9.12
N ILE A 73 -5.04 -4.87 -9.00
CA ILE A 73 -5.07 -5.87 -7.91
C ILE A 73 -3.88 -6.83 -8.01
N SER A 74 -3.64 -7.41 -9.19
CA SER A 74 -2.50 -8.30 -9.41
C SER A 74 -1.17 -7.54 -9.33
N TYR A 75 -1.15 -6.28 -9.76
CA TYR A 75 0.03 -5.41 -9.66
C TYR A 75 0.41 -5.15 -8.20
N THR A 76 -0.53 -4.67 -7.39
CA THR A 76 -0.34 -4.40 -5.95
C THR A 76 -0.04 -5.66 -5.14
N ALA A 77 -0.49 -6.84 -5.58
CA ALA A 77 -0.15 -8.10 -4.95
C ALA A 77 1.23 -8.66 -5.38
N GLY A 78 1.66 -8.40 -6.62
CA GLY A 78 2.88 -8.98 -7.20
C GLY A 78 4.15 -8.18 -6.94
N VAL A 79 4.07 -6.84 -6.94
CA VAL A 79 5.23 -5.97 -6.74
C VAL A 79 5.87 -6.11 -5.34
N PRO A 80 5.11 -6.14 -4.21
CA PRO A 80 5.71 -6.23 -2.88
C PRO A 80 6.52 -7.51 -2.62
N PRO A 81 6.07 -8.71 -3.02
CA PRO A 81 6.89 -9.92 -2.93
C PRO A 81 8.20 -9.84 -3.72
N VAL A 82 8.18 -9.21 -4.91
CA VAL A 82 9.40 -9.02 -5.72
C VAL A 82 10.35 -8.05 -5.02
N ALA A 83 9.84 -6.93 -4.49
CA ALA A 83 10.64 -5.98 -3.73
C ALA A 83 11.30 -6.64 -2.50
N ALA A 84 10.54 -7.45 -1.75
CA ALA A 84 11.06 -8.20 -0.61
C ALA A 84 12.16 -9.20 -1.04
N ALA A 85 11.94 -9.93 -2.15
CA ALA A 85 12.94 -10.85 -2.69
C ALA A 85 14.24 -10.13 -3.09
N MET A 86 14.15 -8.92 -3.67
CA MET A 86 15.32 -8.10 -3.99
C MET A 86 16.09 -7.66 -2.74
N LEU A 87 15.40 -7.30 -1.65
CA LEU A 87 16.03 -6.92 -0.38
C LEU A 87 16.66 -8.12 0.34
N ILE A 88 16.10 -9.32 0.19
CA ILE A 88 16.72 -10.54 0.70
C ILE A 88 17.97 -10.85 -0.13
N ALA A 89 17.87 -10.80 -1.46
CA ALA A 89 18.97 -11.11 -2.37
C ALA A 89 20.17 -10.16 -2.24
N ASN A 90 19.94 -8.88 -1.91
CA ASN A 90 21.01 -7.91 -1.69
C ASN A 90 21.55 -7.89 -0.24
N GLY A 91 20.97 -8.72 0.65
CA GLY A 91 21.38 -8.87 2.05
C GLY A 91 20.78 -7.87 3.03
N ALA A 92 20.02 -6.86 2.59
CA ALA A 92 19.39 -5.89 3.48
C ALA A 92 18.38 -6.53 4.44
N TRP A 93 17.68 -7.57 3.98
CA TRP A 93 16.68 -8.33 4.76
C TRP A 93 17.10 -9.80 5.01
N ASP A 94 18.40 -10.15 4.89
CA ASP A 94 18.87 -11.51 5.19
C ASP A 94 18.99 -11.77 6.71
N VAL A 95 17.86 -12.07 7.34
CA VAL A 95 17.77 -12.31 8.80
C VAL A 95 17.95 -13.78 9.21
N LYS A 96 18.08 -14.71 8.25
CA LYS A 96 18.33 -16.16 8.47
C LYS A 96 17.33 -16.89 9.38
N THR A 97 16.16 -16.30 9.61
CA THR A 97 15.06 -16.86 10.39
C THR A 97 13.73 -16.45 9.77
N MET A 98 12.65 -17.11 10.18
CA MET A 98 11.30 -16.69 9.83
C MET A 98 10.96 -15.41 10.61
N VAL A 99 10.55 -14.37 9.89
CA VAL A 99 10.06 -13.11 10.46
C VAL A 99 8.88 -12.61 9.62
N ASN A 100 8.05 -11.76 10.21
CA ASN A 100 7.06 -10.98 9.49
C ASN A 100 7.67 -9.65 8.99
N VAL A 101 6.98 -9.00 8.05
CA VAL A 101 7.49 -7.78 7.38
C VAL A 101 7.64 -6.61 8.36
N GLU A 102 6.75 -6.51 9.34
CA GLU A 102 6.78 -5.48 10.38
C GLU A 102 7.96 -5.61 11.36
N GLU A 103 8.67 -6.73 11.34
CA GLU A 103 9.86 -6.97 12.16
C GLU A 103 11.15 -6.46 11.50
N LEU A 104 11.07 -6.07 10.22
CA LEU A 104 12.21 -5.62 9.40
C LEU A 104 12.22 -4.10 9.24
N ASP A 105 13.36 -3.53 8.85
CA ASP A 105 13.47 -2.10 8.53
C ASP A 105 12.59 -1.76 7.32
N PRO A 106 11.56 -0.91 7.48
CA PRO A 106 10.61 -0.61 6.41
C PRO A 106 11.15 0.39 5.38
N ASP A 107 12.17 1.19 5.71
CA ASP A 107 12.66 2.28 4.86
C ASP A 107 13.13 1.80 3.46
N PRO A 108 14.01 0.78 3.32
CA PRO A 108 14.45 0.32 2.01
C PRO A 108 13.32 -0.31 1.19
N PHE A 109 12.32 -0.90 1.85
CA PHE A 109 11.18 -1.51 1.18
C PHE A 109 10.23 -0.46 0.61
N ILE A 110 9.87 0.55 1.40
CA ILE A 110 9.00 1.65 0.95
C ILE A 110 9.67 2.42 -0.19
N GLU A 111 10.99 2.67 -0.11
CA GLU A 111 11.72 3.33 -1.19
C GLU A 111 11.70 2.50 -2.49
N LEU A 112 11.91 1.18 -2.37
CA LEU A 112 11.92 0.28 -3.52
C LEU A 112 10.52 0.16 -4.17
N LEU A 113 9.46 0.06 -3.35
CA LEU A 113 8.08 0.08 -3.85
C LEU A 113 7.78 1.34 -4.67
N GLY A 114 8.24 2.51 -4.21
CA GLY A 114 8.10 3.75 -4.96
C GLY A 114 8.79 3.73 -6.32
N LYS A 115 9.98 3.12 -6.41
CA LYS A 115 10.73 2.94 -7.67
C LYS A 115 10.06 1.91 -8.60
N MET A 116 9.32 0.96 -8.05
CA MET A 116 8.60 -0.09 -8.77
C MET A 116 7.13 0.28 -9.08
N GLY A 117 6.81 1.58 -9.13
CA GLY A 117 5.46 2.05 -9.52
C GLY A 117 4.40 1.99 -8.42
N LEU A 118 4.76 1.70 -7.17
CA LEU A 118 3.87 1.76 -6.00
C LEU A 118 4.31 2.85 -5.01
N PRO A 119 4.17 4.15 -5.35
CA PRO A 119 4.52 5.23 -4.45
C PRO A 119 3.63 5.20 -3.19
N THR A 120 4.26 5.42 -2.04
CA THR A 120 3.57 5.50 -0.74
C THR A 120 3.35 6.96 -0.36
N GLU A 121 2.10 7.31 -0.08
CA GLU A 121 1.67 8.64 0.35
C GLU A 121 1.32 8.64 1.84
N VAL A 122 1.57 9.77 2.52
CA VAL A 122 1.28 9.92 3.95
C VAL A 122 0.45 11.17 4.19
N LEU A 123 -0.79 10.97 4.61
CA LEU A 123 -1.69 12.05 5.03
C LEU A 123 -1.71 12.14 6.56
N GLN A 124 -1.37 13.31 7.10
CA GLN A 124 -1.50 13.59 8.54
C GLN A 124 -2.74 14.44 8.81
N THR A 125 -3.72 13.88 9.51
CA THR A 125 -4.88 14.65 9.95
C THR A 125 -4.46 15.56 11.10
N LYS A 126 -4.57 16.88 10.93
CA LYS A 126 -4.45 17.81 12.06
C LYS A 126 -5.60 17.50 13.00
N THR A 127 -5.30 17.26 14.27
CA THR A 127 -6.30 16.95 15.30
C THR A 127 -7.20 18.16 15.53
N SER A 128 -8.26 18.27 14.74
CA SER A 128 -9.46 19.06 15.01
C SER A 128 -10.57 18.45 14.17
N ALA A 129 -11.70 18.16 14.80
CA ALA A 129 -12.88 17.59 14.16
C ALA A 129 -13.30 18.39 12.91
N GLN A 130 -12.86 17.96 11.73
CA GLN A 130 -13.39 18.39 10.46
C GLN A 130 -13.48 17.15 9.57
N ARG A 131 -14.71 16.78 9.20
CA ARG A 131 -14.99 15.74 8.21
C ARG A 131 -14.37 16.20 6.89
N VAL A 132 -13.40 15.44 6.38
CA VAL A 132 -12.88 15.63 5.02
C VAL A 132 -13.99 15.22 4.07
N ASN A 133 -14.47 16.17 3.26
CA ASN A 133 -15.44 15.91 2.22
C ASN A 133 -14.68 15.40 0.98
N VAL A 134 -14.92 14.14 0.59
CA VAL A 134 -14.13 13.42 -0.42
C VAL A 134 -14.43 13.85 -1.87
N ASP A 135 -15.45 14.68 -2.06
CA ASP A 135 -15.88 15.16 -3.39
C ASP A 135 -15.18 16.45 -3.85
N GLN A 136 -14.21 16.99 -3.10
CA GLN A 136 -13.43 18.15 -3.53
C GLN A 136 -12.04 17.75 -4.06
N PRO A 137 -11.66 18.22 -5.26
CA PRO A 137 -10.29 18.03 -5.74
C PRO A 137 -9.29 18.73 -4.80
N PRO A 138 -8.05 18.21 -4.70
CA PRO A 138 -7.07 18.71 -3.75
C PRO A 138 -6.77 20.18 -4.02
N VAL A 139 -7.09 21.04 -3.04
CA VAL A 139 -6.73 22.45 -3.09
C VAL A 139 -5.22 22.54 -2.93
N ALA A 140 -4.52 22.97 -3.99
CA ALA A 140 -3.11 23.29 -3.94
C ALA A 140 -2.87 24.39 -2.90
N SER A 141 -2.33 24.04 -1.73
CA SER A 141 -1.89 25.02 -0.74
C SER A 141 -0.63 25.70 -1.27
N SER A 142 -0.75 26.94 -1.72
CA SER A 142 0.35 27.81 -2.10
C SER A 142 1.15 28.25 -0.86
N GLY A 143 1.88 27.31 -0.25
CA GLY A 143 2.86 27.58 0.79
C GLY A 143 4.18 28.02 0.16
N SER A 144 4.39 29.34 0.06
CA SER A 144 5.68 29.93 -0.30
C SER A 144 6.80 29.38 0.60
N LEU A 145 7.67 28.54 0.01
CA LEU A 145 8.93 28.09 0.62
C LEU A 145 9.85 29.30 0.82
N ARG A 146 9.76 29.95 1.99
CA ARG A 146 10.84 30.82 2.47
C ARG A 146 12.05 29.95 2.79
N LYS A 147 13.06 29.96 1.90
CA LYS A 147 14.37 29.35 2.11
C LYS A 147 14.98 29.90 3.43
N ARG A 148 15.15 29.05 4.44
CA ARG A 148 16.00 29.34 5.60
C ARG A 148 17.47 29.13 5.20
N PRO A 149 18.41 30.03 5.56
CA PRO A 149 19.81 29.86 5.23
C PRO A 149 20.45 28.76 6.10
N LEU A 150 21.31 27.96 5.45
CA LEU A 150 22.10 26.87 6.03
C LEU A 150 23.06 27.38 7.11
N ARG A 151 22.90 26.92 8.35
CA ARG A 151 23.91 27.09 9.42
C ARG A 151 24.91 25.93 9.34
N LYS A 152 26.16 26.25 9.00
CA LYS A 152 27.30 25.33 9.01
C LYS A 152 27.63 24.87 10.44
N GLY A 153 27.84 23.56 10.60
CA GLY A 153 28.80 22.95 11.53
C GLY A 153 28.43 22.87 13.01
N LYS A 154 28.15 21.64 13.48
CA LYS A 154 28.81 20.98 14.62
C LYS A 154 28.24 19.55 14.79
N ASN A 155 29.11 18.55 14.64
CA ASN A 155 28.87 17.15 14.97
C ASN A 155 28.48 17.00 16.45
N GLN A 156 27.31 16.43 16.73
CA GLN A 156 26.99 15.75 17.99
C GLN A 156 25.98 14.62 17.71
N PRO A 157 26.23 13.37 18.11
CA PRO A 157 25.28 12.27 17.97
C PRO A 157 24.15 12.41 19.01
N LEU A 158 22.89 12.33 18.55
CA LEU A 158 21.67 12.54 19.34
C LEU A 158 21.05 11.25 19.93
N TRP A 159 21.79 10.15 19.96
CA TRP A 159 21.30 8.88 20.50
C TRP A 159 22.19 8.44 21.66
N GLY A 160 21.79 8.87 22.86
CA GLY A 160 22.38 8.39 24.11
C GLY A 160 21.84 7.00 24.43
N ASN A 161 22.75 6.03 24.47
CA ASN A 161 22.55 4.72 25.09
C ASN A 161 22.02 4.86 26.52
N LYS A 162 20.92 4.17 26.83
CA LYS A 162 20.62 3.74 28.21
C LYS A 162 20.42 2.23 28.23
N PRO A 163 21.08 1.51 29.16
CA PRO A 163 20.87 0.08 29.36
C PRO A 163 19.56 -0.16 30.10
N PHE A 164 18.81 -1.19 29.70
CA PHE A 164 17.71 -1.73 30.49
C PHE A 164 18.27 -2.83 31.41
N ALA A 165 17.99 -2.67 32.71
CA ALA A 165 17.96 -3.73 33.70
C ALA A 165 16.53 -4.32 33.75
#